data_AF-A0A1I4H0H3-F1
#
_entry.id   AF-A0A1I4H0H3-F1
#
_cell.length_a   1.000
_cell.length_b   1.000
_cell.length_c   1.000
_cell.angle_alpha   90.00
_cell.angle_beta   90.00
_cell.angle_gamma   90.00
#
_symmetry.space_group_name_H-M   'P 1'
#
loop_
_entity.id
_entity.type
_entity.pdbx_description
1 polymer ?
#
loop_
_entity_poly.entity_id
_entity_poly.type
_entity_poly.pdbx_seq_one_letter_code
_entity_poly.pdbx_strand_id
1 'polypeptide(L)'
;MSITPIDARLDLVLKRELAVPVNLVWRGLTEPELVKQWFCPKPWQTTECRIDLRPGGEFYTNMQGPNGEGHAGASCFLEIVPQERLVWTSSLLP
;
A
#
# COMPACT_ATOMS: atom_id res chain seq x y z
N MET A 1 8.87 -15.68 13.56
CA MET A 1 8.78 -14.77 12.39
C MET A 1 10.19 -14.55 11.89
N SER A 2 10.56 -15.05 10.71
CA SER A 2 11.91 -14.85 10.17
C SER A 2 11.97 -13.43 9.58
N ILE A 3 12.72 -12.54 10.22
CA ILE A 3 13.01 -11.22 9.66
C ILE A 3 14.09 -11.46 8.60
N THR A 4 13.71 -11.46 7.34
CA THR A 4 14.68 -11.46 6.24
C THR A 4 15.58 -10.22 6.43
N PRO A 5 16.91 -10.37 6.47
CA PRO A 5 17.80 -9.24 6.61
C PRO A 5 17.61 -8.28 5.43
N ILE A 6 17.54 -7.00 5.74
CA ILE A 6 17.38 -5.89 4.79
C ILE A 6 18.73 -5.61 4.11
N ASP A 7 18.78 -5.53 2.78
CA ASP A 7 19.97 -5.07 2.03
C ASP A 7 19.92 -3.55 1.91
N ALA A 8 20.77 -2.84 2.64
CA ALA A 8 20.80 -1.38 2.67
C ALA A 8 21.10 -0.71 1.30
N ARG A 9 21.50 -1.47 0.28
CA ARG A 9 21.71 -0.95 -1.09
C ARG A 9 20.45 -0.98 -1.95
N LEU A 10 19.49 -1.84 -1.63
CA LEU A 10 18.33 -2.14 -2.47
C LEU A 10 17.00 -1.89 -1.73
N ASP A 11 17.02 -1.93 -0.40
CA ASP A 11 15.83 -1.85 0.43
C ASP A 11 15.79 -0.53 1.21
N LEU A 12 14.58 0.05 1.31
CA LEU A 12 14.31 1.27 2.08
C LEU A 12 13.42 0.95 3.28
N VAL A 13 13.75 1.51 4.45
CA VAL A 13 13.01 1.28 5.70
C VAL A 13 12.44 2.58 6.25
N LEU A 14 11.13 2.61 6.49
CA LEU A 14 10.44 3.68 7.20
C LEU A 14 9.90 3.16 8.53
N LYS A 15 10.25 3.83 9.64
CA LYS A 15 9.70 3.55 10.98
C LYS A 15 8.95 4.77 11.50
N ARG A 16 7.72 4.57 11.95
CA ARG A 16 6.88 5.62 12.54
C ARG A 16 6.04 5.04 13.68
N GLU A 17 5.92 5.81 14.75
CA GLU A 17 4.95 5.56 15.83
C GLU A 17 3.69 6.37 15.55
N LEU A 18 2.52 5.73 15.64
CA LEU A 18 1.22 6.36 15.42
C LEU A 18 0.39 6.22 16.71
N ALA A 19 -0.11 7.33 17.24
CA ALA A 19 -0.96 7.35 18.43
C ALA A 19 -2.42 6.93 18.11
N VAL A 20 -2.58 5.79 17.45
CA VAL A 20 -3.87 5.20 17.09
C VAL A 20 -3.85 3.68 17.32
N PRO A 21 -4.99 3.06 17.65
CA PRO A 21 -5.11 1.62 17.74
C PRO A 21 -4.75 0.89 16.44
N VAL A 22 -4.14 -0.30 16.57
CA VAL A 22 -3.66 -1.11 15.42
C VAL A 22 -4.78 -1.46 14.43
N ASN A 23 -5.99 -1.70 14.92
CA ASN A 23 -7.15 -1.99 14.07
C ASN A 23 -7.49 -0.80 13.15
N LEU A 24 -7.28 0.45 13.59
CA LEU A 24 -7.50 1.62 12.73
C LEU A 24 -6.40 1.78 11.68
N VAL A 25 -5.14 1.47 12.04
CA VAL A 25 -4.03 1.45 11.06
C VAL A 25 -4.29 0.40 9.99
N TRP A 26 -4.72 -0.79 10.40
CA TRP A 26 -5.07 -1.88 9.49
C TRP A 26 -6.16 -1.45 8.50
N ARG A 27 -7.28 -0.89 9.01
CA ARG A 27 -8.34 -0.35 8.17
C ARG A 27 -7.82 0.71 7.19
N GLY A 28 -6.97 1.63 7.66
CA GLY A 28 -6.35 2.64 6.81
C GLY A 28 -5.49 2.09 5.67
N LEU A 29 -4.94 0.89 5.83
CA LEU A 29 -4.13 0.19 4.82
C LEU A 29 -4.95 -0.73 3.90
N THR A 30 -6.13 -1.19 4.34
CA THR A 30 -6.88 -2.26 3.64
C THR A 30 -8.27 -1.87 3.15
N GLU A 31 -8.86 -0.78 3.63
CA GLU A 31 -10.17 -0.29 3.16
C GLU A 31 -9.97 0.71 2.01
N PRO A 32 -10.46 0.45 0.78
CA PRO A 32 -10.23 1.34 -0.37
C PRO A 32 -10.62 2.80 -0.14
N GLU A 33 -11.74 3.03 0.56
CA GLU A 33 -12.23 4.38 0.87
C GLU A 33 -11.29 5.15 1.82
N LEU A 34 -10.54 4.45 2.68
CA LEU A 34 -9.56 5.08 3.55
C LEU A 34 -8.21 5.25 2.84
N VAL A 35 -7.76 4.24 2.08
CA VAL A 35 -6.50 4.31 1.31
C VAL A 35 -6.49 5.51 0.37
N LYS A 36 -7.60 5.78 -0.33
CA LYS A 36 -7.72 6.94 -1.23
C LYS A 36 -7.42 8.30 -0.57
N GLN A 37 -7.56 8.41 0.75
CA GLN A 37 -7.41 9.67 1.47
C GLN A 37 -5.96 10.03 1.79
N TRP A 38 -5.03 9.06 1.78
CA TRP A 38 -3.67 9.29 2.28
C TRP A 38 -2.54 8.63 1.48
N PHE A 39 -2.83 7.68 0.58
CA PHE A 39 -1.80 6.87 -0.06
C PHE A 39 -0.81 7.67 -0.91
N CYS A 40 -1.25 8.77 -1.52
CA CYS A 40 -0.38 9.69 -2.25
C CYS A 40 -0.21 11.03 -1.51
N PRO A 41 0.97 11.67 -1.59
CA PRO A 41 1.21 12.97 -0.99
C PRO A 41 0.50 14.07 -1.79
N LYS A 42 -0.11 15.04 -1.09
CA LYS A 42 -0.59 16.27 -1.75
C LYS A 42 0.57 16.97 -2.49
N PRO A 43 0.34 17.58 -3.67
CA PRO A 43 -0.96 17.82 -4.31
C PRO A 43 -1.52 16.66 -5.16
N TRP A 44 -0.88 15.49 -5.16
CA TRP A 44 -1.44 14.32 -5.85
C TRP A 44 -2.68 13.78 -5.12
N GLN A 45 -3.52 13.08 -5.87
CA GLN A 45 -4.71 12.39 -5.34
C GLN A 45 -4.82 10.96 -5.86
N THR A 46 -5.20 10.02 -4.99
CA THR A 46 -5.65 8.68 -5.38
C THR A 46 -7.13 8.74 -5.73
N THR A 47 -7.47 8.68 -7.01
CA THR A 47 -8.85 8.84 -7.51
C THR A 47 -9.62 7.53 -7.52
N GLU A 48 -8.93 6.40 -7.60
CA GLU A 48 -9.51 5.06 -7.60
C GLU A 48 -8.66 4.11 -6.77
N CYS A 49 -9.30 3.22 -6.02
CA CYS A 49 -8.65 2.14 -5.31
C CYS A 49 -9.54 0.90 -5.33
N ARG A 50 -8.97 -0.27 -5.66
CA ARG A 50 -9.62 -1.58 -5.60
C ARG A 50 -8.71 -2.54 -4.85
N ILE A 51 -9.26 -3.28 -3.90
CA ILE A 51 -8.52 -4.18 -3.00
C ILE A 51 -9.27 -5.51 -2.94
N ASP A 52 -8.61 -6.59 -3.34
CA ASP A 52 -9.00 -7.97 -3.07
C ASP A 52 -8.06 -8.52 -1.98
N LEU A 53 -8.50 -8.46 -0.72
CA LEU A 53 -7.65 -8.65 0.46
C LEU A 53 -7.38 -10.14 0.76
N ARG A 54 -6.67 -10.80 -0.14
CA ARG A 54 -6.16 -12.18 0.00
C ARG A 54 -4.81 -12.30 -0.72
N PRO A 55 -3.93 -13.26 -0.37
CA PRO A 55 -2.76 -13.56 -1.19
C PRO A 55 -3.16 -13.88 -2.64
N GLY A 56 -2.45 -13.29 -3.60
CA GLY A 56 -2.79 -13.33 -5.02
C GLY A 56 -3.89 -12.36 -5.45
N GLY A 57 -4.45 -11.57 -4.52
CA GLY A 57 -5.48 -10.57 -4.79
C GLY A 57 -4.90 -9.24 -5.26
N GLU A 58 -5.70 -8.51 -6.04
CA GLU A 58 -5.34 -7.21 -6.60
C GLU A 58 -5.21 -6.13 -5.51
N PHE A 59 -4.16 -5.31 -5.62
CA PHE A 59 -4.09 -3.99 -5.01
C PHE A 59 -3.90 -2.96 -6.12
N TYR A 60 -4.99 -2.30 -6.51
CA TYR A 60 -4.98 -1.31 -7.58
C TYR A 60 -5.16 0.09 -7.01
N THR A 61 -4.36 1.03 -7.52
CA THR A 61 -4.55 2.47 -7.30
C THR A 61 -4.37 3.24 -8.60
N ASN A 62 -5.21 4.26 -8.78
CA ASN A 62 -5.03 5.27 -9.82
C ASN A 62 -4.70 6.61 -9.14
N MET A 63 -3.53 7.16 -9.45
CA MET A 63 -3.04 8.41 -8.87
C MET A 63 -2.97 9.50 -9.94
N GLN A 64 -3.40 10.70 -9.61
CA GLN A 64 -3.40 11.85 -10.50
C GLN A 64 -2.64 13.03 -9.88
N GLY A 65 -1.79 13.66 -10.70
CA GLY A 65 -1.05 14.86 -10.37
C GLY A 65 -1.84 16.13 -10.72
N PRO A 66 -1.43 17.30 -10.20
CA PRO A 66 -2.14 18.56 -10.39
C PRO A 66 -2.14 19.09 -11.83
N ASN A 67 -1.24 18.60 -12.70
CA ASN A 67 -1.10 19.06 -14.09
C ASN A 67 -1.58 18.02 -15.10
N GLY A 68 -2.41 17.06 -14.66
CA GLY A 68 -2.94 15.99 -15.52
C GLY A 68 -2.01 14.78 -15.65
N GLU A 69 -0.97 14.67 -14.81
CA GLU A 69 -0.16 13.45 -14.72
C GLU A 69 -1.01 12.28 -14.18
N GLY A 70 -0.78 11.07 -14.69
CA GLY A 70 -1.50 9.88 -14.25
C GLY A 70 -0.54 8.72 -14.01
N HIS A 71 -0.76 7.99 -12.92
CA HIS A 71 -0.05 6.75 -12.64
C HIS A 71 -1.04 5.70 -12.11
N ALA A 72 -1.36 4.72 -12.96
CA ALA A 72 -2.12 3.53 -12.56
C ALA A 72 -1.14 2.38 -12.34
N GLY A 73 -1.18 1.79 -11.15
CA GLY A 73 -0.31 0.69 -10.77
C GLY A 73 -1.09 -0.59 -10.53
N ALA A 74 -0.76 -1.66 -11.26
CA ALA A 74 -1.20 -3.01 -10.92
C ALA A 74 -0.25 -3.58 -9.87
N SER A 75 -0.79 -3.96 -8.70
CA SER A 75 -0.04 -4.64 -7.64
C SER A 75 -0.80 -5.87 -7.15
N CYS A 76 -0.10 -6.75 -6.43
CA CYS A 76 -0.65 -7.99 -5.90
C CYS A 76 -0.24 -8.17 -4.44
N PHE A 77 -1.18 -8.59 -3.59
CA PHE A 77 -0.88 -9.01 -2.22
C PHE A 77 -0.15 -10.35 -2.21
N LEU A 78 0.95 -10.43 -1.47
CA LEU A 78 1.74 -11.65 -1.30
C LEU A 78 1.47 -12.33 0.04
N GLU A 79 1.25 -11.54 1.08
CA GLU A 79 0.96 -12.06 2.41
C GLU A 79 0.10 -11.10 3.24
N ILE A 80 -0.83 -11.67 4.00
CA ILE A 80 -1.77 -10.96 4.87
C ILE A 80 -1.84 -11.69 6.20
N VAL A 81 -1.34 -11.05 7.25
CA VAL A 81 -1.53 -11.44 8.66
C VAL A 81 -2.32 -10.30 9.31
N PRO A 82 -3.63 -10.49 9.58
CA PRO A 82 -4.50 -9.40 10.04
C PRO A 82 -3.93 -8.62 11.22
N GLN A 83 -3.86 -7.30 11.09
CA GLN A 83 -3.38 -6.36 12.12
C GLN A 83 -1.90 -6.54 12.54
N GLU A 84 -1.13 -7.34 11.80
CA GLU A 84 0.28 -7.60 12.12
C GLU A 84 1.20 -7.36 10.92
N ARG A 85 0.82 -7.86 9.73
CA ARG A 85 1.66 -7.79 8.54
C ARG A 85 0.86 -7.77 7.24
N LEU A 86 1.30 -6.91 6.33
CA LEU A 86 0.72 -6.77 4.99
C LEU A 86 1.87 -6.63 4.00
N VAL A 87 1.92 -7.51 3.00
CA VAL A 87 2.97 -7.51 1.96
C VAL A 87 2.31 -7.50 0.59
N TRP A 88 2.75 -6.58 -0.27
CA TRP A 88 2.34 -6.50 -1.67
C TRP A 88 3.54 -6.20 -2.56
N THR A 89 3.38 -6.44 -3.87
CA THR A 89 4.38 -6.11 -4.88
C THR A 89 3.75 -5.42 -6.08
N SER A 90 4.46 -4.43 -6.63
CA SER A 90 4.18 -3.82 -7.94
C SER A 90 5.02 -4.43 -9.06
N SER A 91 5.89 -5.41 -8.76
CA SER A 91 6.73 -6.09 -9.75
C SER A 91 5.95 -7.19 -10.49
N LEU A 92 4.76 -6.83 -11.00
CA LEU A 92 4.01 -7.69 -11.89
C LEU A 92 4.63 -7.59 -13.28
N LEU A 93 4.96 -8.75 -13.87
CA LEU A 93 5.38 -8.79 -15.27
C LEU A 93 4.21 -8.37 -16.19
N PRO A 94 4.49 -7.84 -17.40
CA PRO A 94 3.52 -7.79 -18.47
C PRO A 94 2.95 -9.17 -18.82
#